data_AF-A0A838TK00-F1
#
_entry.id   AF-A0A838TK00-F1
#
_cell.length_a   1.000
_cell.length_b   1.000
_cell.length_c   1.000
_cell.angle_alpha   90.00
_cell.angle_beta   90.00
_cell.angle_gamma   90.00
#
_symmetry.space_group_name_H-M   'P 1'
#
loop_
_entity.id
_entity.type
_entity.pdbx_description
1 polymer ?
#
loop_
_entity_poly.entity_id
_entity_poly.type
_entity_poly.pdbx_seq_one_letter_code
_entity_poly.pdbx_strand_id
1 'polypeptide(L)'
;MIPAPGLEIAVLLWGLALLLVESFAGTTDRRGVALAAIGGLVFVLVASFFLTPPPTASATGFWSFYTADPLAIFFKRFALITTILILVMAIDYAPAIRLGVPGANPHAGLGEFYTLPVFTCAGLMWMA
;
A
#
# COMPACT_ATOMS: atom_id res chain seq x y z
N MET A 1 15.01 15.60 0.42
CA MET A 1 15.50 14.21 0.53
C MET A 1 14.51 13.47 1.41
N ILE A 2 13.87 12.41 0.92
CA ILE A 2 12.86 11.66 1.68
C ILE A 2 13.60 10.66 2.57
N PRO A 3 13.41 10.67 3.90
CA PRO A 3 14.00 9.66 4.78
C PRO A 3 13.43 8.29 4.43
N ALA A 4 14.26 7.24 4.49
CA ALA A 4 13.87 5.91 4.05
C ALA A 4 12.56 5.40 4.68
N PRO A 5 12.32 5.54 6.01
CA PRO A 5 11.05 5.17 6.64
C PRO A 5 9.82 5.97 6.19
N GLY A 6 10.04 7.12 5.54
CA GLY A 6 8.98 8.02 5.12
C GLY A 6 8.07 7.41 4.05
N LEU A 7 8.56 6.42 3.28
CA LEU A 7 7.75 5.75 2.27
C LEU A 7 6.79 4.75 2.89
N GLU A 8 7.25 3.96 3.85
CA GLU A 8 6.41 2.98 4.54
C GLU A 8 5.32 3.68 5.33
N ILE A 9 5.67 4.77 6.02
CA ILE A 9 4.70 5.63 6.74
C ILE A 9 3.69 6.21 5.74
N ALA A 10 4.12 6.67 4.56
CA ALA A 10 3.21 7.19 3.54
C ALA A 10 2.23 6.12 3.04
N VAL A 11 2.69 4.88 2.78
CA VAL A 11 1.81 3.77 2.37
C VAL A 11 0.81 3.44 3.49
N LEU A 12 1.27 3.40 4.73
CA LEU A 12 0.42 3.13 5.91
C LEU A 12 -0.67 4.19 6.08
N LEU A 13 -0.29 5.47 6.01
CA LEU A 13 -1.24 6.60 6.11
C LEU A 13 -2.20 6.62 4.92
N TRP A 14 -1.73 6.29 3.72
CA TRP A 14 -2.59 6.18 2.54
C TRP A 14 -3.61 5.05 2.68
N GLY A 15 -3.18 3.86 3.11
CA GLY A 15 -4.07 2.73 3.40
C GLY A 15 -5.10 3.07 4.48
N LEU A 16 -4.68 3.74 5.56
CA LEU A 16 -5.59 4.21 6.60
C LEU A 16 -6.60 5.23 6.07
N ALA A 17 -6.16 6.20 5.28
CA ALA A 17 -7.05 7.20 4.68
C ALA A 17 -8.10 6.54 3.76
N LEU A 18 -7.70 5.56 2.95
CA LEU A 18 -8.63 4.80 2.10
C LEU A 18 -9.66 4.03 2.95
N LEU A 19 -9.23 3.39 4.03
CA LEU A 19 -10.12 2.66 4.95
C LEU A 19 -11.13 3.61 5.63
N LEU A 20 -10.67 4.79 6.06
CA LEU A 20 -11.54 5.80 6.67
C LEU A 20 -12.55 6.36 5.66
N VAL A 21 -12.11 6.67 4.44
CA VAL A 21 -13.01 7.12 3.38
C VAL A 21 -14.05 6.04 3.09
N GLU A 22 -13.65 4.78 3.00
CA GLU A 22 -14.58 3.69 2.68
C GLU A 22 -15.58 3.39 3.80
N SER A 23 -15.14 3.49 5.07
CA SER A 23 -15.98 3.23 6.24
C SER A 23 -16.96 4.37 6.57
N PHE A 24 -16.58 5.62 6.32
CA PHE A 24 -17.43 6.78 6.65
C PHE A 24 -18.17 7.37 5.44
N ALA A 25 -17.67 7.24 4.21
CA ALA A 25 -18.35 7.74 3.01
C ALA A 25 -19.16 6.62 2.34
N GLY A 26 -20.39 6.41 2.85
CA GLY A 26 -21.30 5.34 2.43
C GLY A 26 -21.76 5.35 0.97
N THR A 27 -21.41 6.37 0.18
CA THR A 27 -21.76 6.50 -1.25
C THR A 27 -20.57 6.37 -2.19
N THR A 28 -19.39 5.97 -1.69
CA THR A 28 -18.18 5.94 -2.51
C THR A 28 -18.17 4.76 -3.49
N ASP A 29 -17.93 5.07 -4.76
CA ASP A 29 -17.72 4.06 -5.80
C ASP A 29 -16.51 3.17 -5.46
N ARG A 30 -16.75 1.86 -5.36
CA ARG A 30 -15.74 0.86 -5.00
C ARG A 30 -14.60 0.81 -6.02
N ARG A 31 -14.92 1.11 -7.29
CA ARG A 31 -13.90 1.22 -8.34
C ARG A 31 -13.01 2.45 -8.13
N GLY A 32 -13.57 3.54 -7.62
CA GLY A 32 -12.82 4.73 -7.22
C GLY A 32 -11.82 4.45 -6.11
N VAL A 33 -12.20 3.65 -5.10
CA VAL A 33 -11.28 3.23 -4.02
C VAL A 33 -10.13 2.39 -4.57
N ALA A 34 -10.42 1.42 -5.46
CA ALA A 34 -9.38 0.61 -6.10
C ALA A 34 -8.40 1.45 -6.94
N LEU A 35 -8.92 2.40 -7.72
CA LEU A 35 -8.10 3.33 -8.51
C LEU A 35 -7.26 4.25 -7.62
N ALA A 36 -7.82 4.74 -6.51
CA ALA A 36 -7.09 5.55 -5.54
C ALA A 36 -5.98 4.75 -4.83
N ALA A 37 -6.22 3.47 -4.52
CA ALA A 37 -5.21 2.56 -3.98
C ALA A 37 -4.05 2.37 -4.97
N ILE A 38 -4.36 2.05 -6.23
CA ILE A 38 -3.35 1.89 -7.29
C ILE A 38 -2.59 3.21 -7.50
N GLY A 39 -3.28 4.33 -7.60
CA GLY A 39 -2.69 5.65 -7.81
C GLY A 39 -1.71 6.04 -6.69
N GLY A 40 -2.09 5.81 -5.44
CA GLY A 40 -1.21 6.06 -4.29
C GLY A 40 0.04 5.17 -4.30
N LEU A 41 -0.11 3.88 -4.60
CA LEU A 41 1.04 2.97 -4.68
C LEU A 41 1.97 3.32 -5.86
N VAL A 42 1.43 3.70 -7.01
CA VAL A 42 2.22 4.19 -8.16
C VAL A 42 2.97 5.46 -7.79
N PHE A 43 2.33 6.39 -7.08
CA PHE A 43 2.98 7.60 -6.57
C PHE A 43 4.14 7.27 -5.63
N VAL A 44 3.94 6.35 -4.68
CA VAL A 44 5.01 5.88 -3.77
C VAL A 44 6.13 5.18 -4.55
N LEU A 45 5.80 4.38 -5.57
CA LEU A 45 6.79 3.74 -6.43
C LEU A 45 7.66 4.77 -7.16
N VAL A 46 7.06 5.82 -7.71
CA VAL A 46 7.81 6.92 -8.35
C VAL A 46 8.64 7.67 -7.31
N ALA A 47 8.08 7.99 -6.15
CA ALA A 47 8.81 8.60 -5.04
C ALA A 47 10.01 7.74 -4.59
N SER A 48 9.90 6.41 -4.73
CA SER A 48 10.98 5.47 -4.39
C SER A 48 12.25 5.62 -5.25
N PHE A 49 12.20 6.33 -6.38
CA PHE A 49 13.39 6.63 -7.18
C PHE A 49 14.16 7.85 -6.68
N PHE A 50 13.55 8.64 -5.79
CA PHE A 50 14.13 9.86 -5.23
C PHE A 50 14.60 9.70 -3.77
N LEU A 51 14.71 8.46 -3.25
CA LEU A 51 15.35 8.26 -1.95
C LEU A 51 16.82 8.62 -2.03
N THR A 52 17.29 9.27 -0.98
CA THR A 52 18.72 9.41 -0.73
C THR A 52 19.14 8.23 0.15
N PRO A 53 20.15 7.43 -0.25
CA PRO A 53 20.68 6.39 0.63
C PRO A 53 21.14 7.07 1.92
N PRO A 54 20.74 6.55 3.11
CA PRO A 54 21.19 7.15 4.35
C PRO A 54 22.72 7.07 4.43
N PRO A 55 23.39 8.08 5.01
CA PRO A 55 24.81 7.96 5.31
C PRO A 55 25.02 6.71 6.18
N THR A 56 26.17 6.06 6.04
CA THR A 56 26.62 4.86 6.78
C THR A 56 26.63 5.02 8.31
N ALA A 57 26.21 6.17 8.84
CA ALA A 57 25.98 6.39 10.25
C ALA A 57 24.78 5.55 10.71
N SER A 58 25.09 4.54 11.51
CA SER A 58 24.17 3.63 12.18
C SER A 58 22.91 4.36 12.64
N ALA A 59 21.74 3.87 12.20
CA ALA A 59 20.45 4.42 12.60
C ALA A 59 20.36 4.49 14.13
N THR A 60 20.23 5.70 14.69
CA THR A 60 20.19 5.92 16.14
C THR A 60 18.75 5.84 16.68
N GLY A 61 18.55 5.24 17.85
CA GLY A 61 17.24 5.18 18.52
C GLY A 61 16.32 4.06 17.99
N PHE A 62 15.02 4.32 17.86
CA PHE A 62 14.00 3.35 17.38
C PHE A 62 14.29 2.75 16.00
N TRP A 63 15.13 3.41 15.20
CA TRP A 63 15.51 2.99 13.85
C TRP A 63 16.72 2.06 13.83
N SER A 64 17.31 1.70 14.98
CA SER A 64 18.45 0.78 15.05
C SER A 64 18.18 -0.61 14.46
N PHE A 65 16.90 -0.99 14.30
CA PHE A 65 16.48 -2.26 13.70
C PHE A 65 16.23 -2.17 12.18
N TYR A 66 16.39 -1.00 11.58
CA TYR A 66 16.04 -0.72 10.20
C TYR A 66 17.28 -0.25 9.43
N THR A 67 17.65 -0.99 8.39
CA THR A 67 18.71 -0.61 7.46
C THR A 67 18.12 -0.41 6.06
N ALA A 68 18.51 0.66 5.38
CA ALA A 68 18.03 0.97 4.03
C ALA A 68 19.16 0.74 3.02
N ASP A 69 19.61 -0.51 2.94
CA ASP A 69 20.62 -0.94 1.98
C ASP A 69 20.05 -1.00 0.55
N PRO A 70 20.89 -1.00 -0.50
CA PRO A 70 20.40 -1.11 -1.88
C PRO A 70 19.52 -2.35 -2.13
N LEU A 71 19.79 -3.45 -1.43
CA LEU A 71 18.99 -4.68 -1.47
C LEU A 71 17.58 -4.46 -0.86
N ALA A 72 17.49 -3.80 0.29
CA ALA A 72 16.24 -3.47 0.94
C ALA A 72 15.37 -2.56 0.04
N ILE A 73 15.99 -1.55 -0.58
CA ILE A 73 15.31 -0.66 -1.53
C ILE A 73 14.77 -1.43 -2.75
N PHE A 74 15.51 -2.43 -3.25
CA PHE A 74 15.03 -3.30 -4.33
C PHE A 74 13.79 -4.09 -3.90
N PHE A 75 13.81 -4.73 -2.74
CA PHE A 75 12.65 -5.49 -2.24
C PHE A 75 11.43 -4.61 -1.95
N LYS A 76 11.62 -3.37 -1.52
CA LYS A 76 10.52 -2.40 -1.34
C LYS A 76 9.84 -2.07 -2.66
N ARG A 77 10.63 -1.83 -3.72
CA ARG A 77 10.10 -1.59 -5.08
C ARG A 77 9.40 -2.83 -5.62
N PHE A 78 9.96 -4.01 -5.37
CA PHE A 78 9.34 -5.27 -5.77
C PHE A 78 7.98 -5.47 -5.08
N ALA A 79 7.89 -5.25 -3.77
CA ALA A 79 6.64 -5.33 -3.01
C ALA A 79 5.59 -4.32 -3.51
N LEU A 80 5.99 -3.10 -3.87
CA LEU A 80 5.09 -2.12 -4.49
C LEU A 80 4.56 -2.60 -5.83
N ILE A 81 5.43 -3.07 -6.72
CA ILE A 81 5.05 -3.54 -8.06
C ILE A 81 4.08 -4.72 -7.95
N THR A 82 4.39 -5.72 -7.14
CA THR A 82 3.53 -6.90 -6.98
C THR A 82 2.17 -6.52 -6.39
N THR A 83 2.12 -5.60 -5.43
CA THR A 83 0.86 -5.11 -4.86
C THR A 83 0.03 -4.36 -5.89
N ILE A 84 0.65 -3.51 -6.72
CA ILE A 84 -0.05 -2.82 -7.82
C ILE A 84 -0.66 -3.83 -8.79
N LEU A 85 0.11 -4.86 -9.19
CA LEU A 85 -0.40 -5.91 -10.09
C LEU A 85 -1.57 -6.68 -9.48
N ILE A 86 -1.49 -7.02 -8.20
CA ILE A 86 -2.58 -7.68 -7.47
C ILE A 86 -3.83 -6.81 -7.47
N LEU A 87 -3.71 -5.51 -7.20
CA LEU A 87 -4.86 -4.59 -7.21
C LEU A 87 -5.47 -4.43 -8.61
N VAL A 88 -4.64 -4.36 -9.66
CA VAL A 88 -5.14 -4.33 -11.05
C VAL A 88 -5.91 -5.60 -11.37
N MET A 89 -5.36 -6.78 -11.06
CA MET A 89 -6.07 -8.05 -11.26
C MET A 89 -7.35 -8.14 -10.44
N ALA A 90 -7.35 -7.63 -9.20
CA ALA A 90 -8.51 -7.63 -8.32
C ALA A 90 -9.68 -6.76 -8.82
N ILE A 91 -9.43 -5.78 -9.70
CA ILE A 91 -10.51 -5.01 -10.34
C ILE A 91 -11.29 -5.90 -11.31
N ASP A 92 -10.59 -6.67 -12.14
CA ASP A 92 -11.24 -7.58 -13.11
C ASP A 92 -11.84 -8.81 -12.42
N TYR A 93 -11.26 -9.24 -11.29
CA TYR A 93 -11.77 -10.35 -10.47
C TYR A 93 -12.89 -9.95 -9.50
N ALA A 94 -13.27 -8.66 -9.45
CA ALA A 94 -14.35 -8.15 -8.60
C ALA A 94 -15.66 -8.96 -8.65
N PRO A 95 -16.20 -9.39 -9.82
CA PRO A 95 -17.42 -10.20 -9.85
C PRO A 95 -17.25 -11.57 -9.19
N ALA A 96 -16.06 -12.18 -9.26
CA ALA A 96 -15.79 -13.45 -8.59
C ALA A 96 -15.65 -13.26 -7.06
N ILE A 97 -15.02 -12.17 -6.64
CA ILE A 97 -14.88 -11.83 -5.21
C ILE A 97 -16.25 -11.58 -4.57
N ARG A 98 -17.17 -10.93 -5.30
CA ARG A 98 -18.56 -10.70 -4.86
C ARG A 98 -19.33 -12.00 -4.57
N LEU A 99 -19.04 -13.06 -5.31
CA LEU A 99 -19.69 -14.37 -5.10
C LEU A 99 -19.18 -15.07 -3.85
N GLY A 100 -17.94 -14.81 -3.44
CA GLY A 100 -17.30 -15.43 -2.29
C GLY A 100 -17.48 -14.69 -0.96
N VAL A 101 -17.92 -13.42 -0.99
CA VAL A 101 -18.11 -12.59 0.22
C VAL A 101 -19.61 -12.45 0.50
N PRO A 102 -20.18 -13.22 1.45
CA PRO A 102 -21.57 -13.03 1.87
C PRO A 102 -21.70 -11.70 2.60
N GLY A 103 -22.27 -10.69 1.92
CA GLY A 103 -22.48 -9.35 2.47
C GLY A 103 -23.96 -9.00 2.54
N ALA A 104 -24.35 -8.17 3.51
CA ALA A 104 -25.72 -7.65 3.64
C ALA A 104 -26.18 -6.83 2.41
N ASN A 105 -25.23 -6.33 1.61
CA ASN A 105 -25.45 -5.64 0.35
C ASN A 105 -24.56 -6.25 -0.76
N PRO A 106 -24.96 -6.19 -2.04
CA PRO A 106 -24.18 -6.75 -3.17
C PRO A 106 -22.77 -6.18 -3.36
N HIS A 107 -22.40 -5.13 -2.62
CA HIS A 107 -21.14 -4.38 -2.74
C HIS A 107 -20.40 -4.24 -1.39
N ALA A 108 -20.87 -4.94 -0.33
CA ALA A 108 -20.21 -4.95 0.96
C ALA A 108 -18.87 -5.73 0.90
N GLY A 109 -17.82 -5.21 1.55
CA GLY A 109 -16.52 -5.87 1.70
C GLY A 109 -15.52 -5.72 0.53
N LEU A 110 -15.93 -5.20 -0.64
CA LEU A 110 -14.99 -4.99 -1.76
C LEU A 110 -14.00 -3.85 -1.50
N GLY A 111 -14.44 -2.78 -0.85
CA GLY A 111 -13.57 -1.66 -0.49
C GLY A 111 -12.48 -2.06 0.50
N GLU A 112 -12.87 -2.81 1.53
CA GLU A 112 -11.95 -3.44 2.49
C GLU A 112 -10.95 -4.36 1.78
N PHE A 113 -11.41 -5.19 0.84
CA PHE A 113 -10.55 -6.08 0.07
C PHE A 113 -9.47 -5.33 -0.73
N TYR A 114 -9.76 -4.13 -1.26
CA TYR A 114 -8.75 -3.32 -1.96
C TYR A 114 -7.77 -2.62 -1.00
N THR A 115 -8.17 -2.42 0.25
CA THR A 115 -7.34 -1.71 1.24
C THR A 115 -6.37 -2.65 1.96
N LEU A 116 -6.76 -3.91 2.20
CA LEU A 116 -5.90 -4.89 2.86
C LEU A 116 -4.55 -5.11 2.14
N PRO A 117 -4.47 -5.25 0.80
CA PRO A 117 -3.20 -5.32 0.07
C PRO A 117 -2.29 -4.11 0.28
N VAL A 118 -2.84 -2.92 0.53
CA VAL A 118 -2.03 -1.72 0.81
C VAL A 118 -1.36 -1.83 2.18
N PHE A 119 -2.07 -2.34 3.19
CA PHE A 119 -1.49 -2.60 4.51
C PHE A 119 -0.47 -3.73 4.50
N THR A 120 -0.72 -4.81 3.76
CA THR A 120 0.27 -5.88 3.61
C THR A 120 1.51 -5.37 2.89
N CYS A 121 1.37 -4.50 1.88
CA CYS A 121 2.49 -3.84 1.23
C CYS A 121 3.34 -3.03 2.23
N ALA A 122 2.72 -2.21 3.09
CA ALA A 122 3.44 -1.47 4.12
C ALA A 122 4.22 -2.41 5.07
N GLY A 123 3.63 -3.53 5.47
CA GLY A 123 4.30 -4.55 6.28
C GLY A 123 5.50 -5.18 5.56
N LEU A 124 5.34 -5.55 4.28
CA LEU A 124 6.41 -6.11 3.46
C LEU A 124 7.58 -5.12 3.29
N MET A 125 7.29 -3.82 3.17
CA MET A 125 8.33 -2.79 3.06
C MET A 125 9.10 -2.57 4.36
N TRP A 126 8.48 -2.82 5.52
CA TRP A 126 9.15 -2.76 6.82
C TRP A 126 10.02 -4.00 7.11
N MET A 127 9.66 -5.14 6.51
CA MET A 127 10.42 -6.39 6.60
C MET A 127 11.60 -6.47 5.64
N ALA A 128 11.63 -5.61 4.61
CA ALA A 128 12.63 -5.57 3.55
C ALA A 128 13.82 -4.68 3.91
#